data_AF-A0A1X8VGC2-F1
#
_entry.id   AF-A0A1X8VGC2-F1
#
_cell.length_a   1.000
_cell.length_b   1.000
_cell.length_c   1.000
_cell.angle_alpha   90.00
_cell.angle_beta   90.00
_cell.angle_gamma   90.00
#
_symmetry.space_group_name_H-M   'P 1'
#
loop_
_entity.id
_entity.type
_entity.pdbx_description
1 polymer ?
#
loop_
_entity_poly.entity_id
_entity_poly.type
_entity_poly.pdbx_seq_one_letter_code
_entity_poly.pdbx_strand_id
1 'polypeptide(L)'
;PEQIEDIISMINGMGIDVHEVAPDAETLLLNDGNTGNREVDDTAAEEAAAALTALDTEGGRTTDPVRMYMREMGTVELLTREGEIAIAKRIEEGLSQVQAALGVFPLSTEMLLADYEAHKEGKKRLAEIVVGFNDLIEEADAAAAALAAAGPVAVDEDAVDEDDDEDGDDDAAEEEAGPTGPDPVEVATRMENLANEYAKFKKIYAKNGAEHKLVVKAREDMAAIFTTLKLPLPLTDALVTQLRGVVNGIKD
;
A
#
# COMPACT_ATOMS: atom_id res chain seq x y z
N PRO A 1 39.21 16.54 1.32
CA PRO A 1 40.65 16.89 1.37
C PRO A 1 41.51 15.77 0.78
N GLU A 2 41.39 14.54 1.30
CA GLU A 2 42.19 13.38 0.86
C GLU A 2 42.00 13.04 -0.63
N GLN A 3 40.76 13.05 -1.14
CA GLN A 3 40.49 12.80 -2.56
C GLN A 3 41.13 13.82 -3.52
N ILE A 4 41.38 15.06 -3.09
CA ILE A 4 42.00 16.08 -3.94
C ILE A 4 43.51 15.83 -4.05
N GLU A 5 44.15 15.40 -2.97
CA GLU A 5 45.59 15.08 -2.95
C GLU A 5 45.90 13.84 -3.81
N ASP A 6 45.02 12.83 -3.78
CA ASP A 6 45.14 11.64 -4.63
C ASP A 6 45.05 11.97 -6.13
N ILE A 7 44.11 12.87 -6.50
CA ILE A 7 43.95 13.33 -7.89
C ILE A 7 45.18 14.12 -8.35
N ILE A 8 45.75 14.97 -7.50
CA ILE A 8 46.97 15.73 -7.81
C ILE A 8 48.14 14.77 -8.04
N SER A 9 48.26 13.70 -7.25
CA SER A 9 49.29 12.68 -7.43
C SER A 9 49.14 11.92 -8.75
N MET A 10 47.90 11.60 -9.17
CA MET A 10 47.63 10.93 -10.46
C MET A 10 47.95 11.82 -11.66
N ILE A 11 47.56 13.10 -11.63
CA ILE A 11 47.81 14.04 -12.74
C ILE A 11 49.31 14.31 -12.91
N ASN A 12 50.05 14.46 -11.81
CA ASN A 12 51.52 14.55 -11.86
C ASN A 12 52.15 13.26 -12.44
N GLY A 13 51.54 12.09 -12.22
CA GLY A 13 51.96 10.81 -12.81
C GLY A 13 51.80 10.75 -14.34
N MET A 14 50.86 11.51 -14.91
CA MET A 14 50.72 11.68 -16.37
C MET A 14 51.71 12.70 -16.96
N GLY A 15 52.61 13.24 -16.14
CA GLY A 15 53.59 14.24 -16.57
C GLY A 15 53.02 15.66 -16.72
N ILE A 16 51.83 15.94 -16.17
CA ILE A 16 51.21 17.27 -16.16
C ILE A 16 51.44 17.90 -14.77
N ASP A 17 52.22 18.98 -14.71
CA ASP A 17 52.48 19.67 -13.46
C ASP A 17 51.26 20.51 -13.02
N VAL A 18 50.78 20.27 -11.80
CA VAL A 18 49.64 21.01 -11.22
C VAL A 18 50.13 22.20 -10.39
N HIS A 19 49.65 23.40 -10.71
CA HIS A 19 50.00 24.64 -10.00
C HIS A 19 48.76 25.28 -9.36
N GLU A 20 48.90 25.81 -8.13
CA GLU A 20 47.83 26.54 -7.45
C GLU A 20 47.51 27.90 -8.10
N VAL A 21 48.48 28.49 -8.79
CA VAL A 21 48.36 29.75 -9.53
C VAL A 21 48.93 29.53 -10.92
N ALA A 22 48.28 30.09 -11.95
CA ALA A 22 48.72 29.92 -13.33
C ALA A 22 50.17 30.43 -13.51
N PRO A 23 51.11 29.57 -13.98
CA PRO A 23 52.47 30.00 -14.25
C PRO A 23 52.51 30.98 -15.42
N ASP A 24 53.52 31.87 -15.41
CA ASP A 24 53.75 32.78 -16.52
C ASP A 24 54.40 32.06 -17.72
N ALA A 25 54.33 32.68 -18.91
CA ALA A 25 54.80 32.04 -20.15
C ALA A 25 56.30 31.71 -20.13
N GLU A 26 57.10 32.44 -19.33
CA GLU A 26 58.53 32.20 -19.18
C GLU A 26 58.81 30.97 -18.30
N THR A 27 58.08 30.79 -17.19
CA THR A 27 58.17 29.56 -16.37
C THR A 27 57.68 28.31 -17.09
N LEU A 28 56.66 28.41 -17.94
CA LEU A 28 56.21 27.30 -18.78
C LEU A 28 57.30 26.85 -19.77
N LEU A 29 57.99 27.79 -20.42
CA LEU A 29 59.04 27.49 -21.40
C LEU A 29 60.33 26.93 -20.76
N LEU A 30 60.66 27.34 -19.54
CA LEU A 30 61.80 26.79 -18.80
C LEU A 30 61.55 25.34 -18.36
N ASN A 31 60.30 24.99 -18.04
CA ASN A 31 59.93 23.64 -17.59
C ASN A 31 59.72 22.65 -18.76
N ASP A 32 59.40 23.13 -19.96
CA ASP A 32 59.26 22.31 -21.18
C ASP A 32 60.57 21.57 -21.56
N GLY A 33 61.72 22.13 -21.15
CA GLY A 33 63.03 21.48 -21.30
C GLY A 33 63.30 20.34 -20.30
N ASN A 34 62.49 20.22 -19.24
CA ASN A 34 62.64 19.22 -18.16
C ASN A 34 61.60 18.09 -18.25
N THR A 35 60.56 18.24 -19.07
CA THR A 35 59.52 17.23 -19.34
C THR A 35 59.88 16.32 -20.53
N GLY A 36 60.72 16.79 -21.47
CA GLY A 36 61.14 16.02 -22.66
C GLY A 36 61.93 14.72 -22.39
N ASN A 37 62.23 14.41 -21.13
CA ASN A 37 62.93 13.19 -20.72
C ASN A 37 62.17 12.37 -19.65
N ARG A 38 60.91 12.74 -19.32
CA ARG A 38 60.01 11.85 -18.58
C ARG A 38 59.30 10.97 -19.62
N GLU A 39 59.70 9.71 -19.70
CA GLU A 39 58.87 8.70 -20.36
C GLU A 39 57.51 8.72 -19.65
N VAL A 40 56.49 9.22 -20.34
CA VAL A 40 55.10 9.02 -19.93
C VAL A 40 54.87 7.53 -20.07
N ASP A 41 54.70 6.83 -18.96
CA ASP A 41 54.30 5.44 -19.00
C ASP A 41 52.86 5.41 -19.54
N ASP A 42 52.72 5.12 -20.84
CA ASP A 42 51.43 5.03 -21.53
C ASP A 42 50.46 4.10 -20.77
N THR A 43 50.98 3.08 -20.10
CA THR A 43 50.21 2.16 -19.26
C THR A 43 49.66 2.85 -18.01
N ALA A 44 50.47 3.68 -17.34
CA ALA A 44 50.06 4.46 -16.18
C ALA A 44 49.10 5.61 -16.55
N ALA A 45 49.28 6.21 -17.73
CA ALA A 45 48.39 7.23 -18.25
C ALA A 45 47.01 6.64 -18.62
N GLU A 46 46.97 5.46 -19.24
CA GLU A 46 45.74 4.75 -19.57
C GLU A 46 45.02 4.24 -18.30
N GLU A 47 45.77 3.74 -17.31
CA GLU A 47 45.24 3.33 -16.00
C GLU A 47 44.68 4.51 -15.19
N ALA A 48 45.38 5.67 -15.19
CA ALA A 48 44.91 6.88 -14.54
C ALA A 48 43.67 7.47 -15.24
N ALA A 49 43.62 7.46 -16.57
CA ALA A 49 42.44 7.89 -17.32
C ALA A 49 41.23 6.97 -17.08
N ALA A 50 41.45 5.66 -16.99
CA ALA A 50 40.43 4.69 -16.63
C ALA A 50 39.94 4.88 -15.18
N ALA A 51 40.84 5.15 -14.23
CA ALA A 51 40.50 5.44 -12.83
C ALA A 51 39.69 6.74 -12.69
N LEU A 52 40.07 7.80 -13.42
CA LEU A 52 39.32 9.08 -13.45
C LEU A 52 37.92 8.92 -14.07
N THR A 53 37.79 8.12 -15.12
CA THR A 53 36.49 7.83 -15.77
C THR A 53 35.62 6.91 -14.89
N ALA A 54 36.24 5.97 -14.17
CA ALA A 54 35.58 5.16 -13.16
C ALA A 54 35.10 6.04 -11.98
N LEU A 55 35.86 7.06 -11.58
CA LEU A 55 35.48 8.01 -10.54
C LEU A 55 34.29 8.90 -10.95
N ASP A 56 34.19 9.26 -12.24
CA ASP A 56 33.03 10.00 -12.79
C ASP A 56 31.75 9.13 -12.79
N THR A 57 31.90 7.82 -13.01
CA THR A 57 30.81 6.84 -12.77
C THR A 57 30.57 6.54 -11.27
N GLU A 58 31.52 6.89 -10.39
CA GLU A 58 31.46 6.77 -8.93
C GLU A 58 30.91 8.02 -8.22
N GLY A 59 30.75 9.16 -8.90
CA GLY A 59 30.17 10.39 -8.34
C GLY A 59 28.75 10.23 -7.75
N GLY A 60 28.10 9.09 -7.98
CA GLY A 60 26.84 8.69 -7.38
C GLY A 60 26.90 7.59 -6.31
N ARG A 61 28.03 6.92 -6.08
CA ARG A 61 28.20 5.79 -5.13
C ARG A 61 28.56 6.30 -3.73
N THR A 62 27.62 7.01 -3.12
CA THR A 62 27.67 7.32 -1.69
C THR A 62 27.53 6.04 -0.85
N THR A 63 28.37 5.88 0.17
CA THR A 63 28.17 4.86 1.23
C THR A 63 27.28 5.37 2.37
N ASP A 64 26.91 6.66 2.35
CA ASP A 64 25.97 7.25 3.30
C ASP A 64 24.55 6.66 3.05
N PRO A 65 23.95 5.96 4.03
CA PRO A 65 22.65 5.32 3.89
C PRO A 65 21.50 6.30 3.60
N VAL A 66 21.59 7.53 4.12
CA VAL A 66 20.57 8.57 3.91
C VAL A 66 20.64 9.07 2.48
N ARG A 67 21.84 9.36 1.98
CA ARG A 67 22.01 9.79 0.59
C ARG A 67 21.69 8.67 -0.41
N MET A 68 21.92 7.42 -0.03
CA MET A 68 21.44 6.25 -0.79
C MET A 68 19.92 6.21 -0.87
N TYR A 69 19.22 6.38 0.26
CA TYR A 69 17.76 6.40 0.32
C TYR A 69 17.16 7.57 -0.47
N MET A 70 17.68 8.79 -0.31
CA MET A 70 17.19 9.97 -1.04
C MET A 70 17.32 9.81 -2.56
N ARG A 71 18.42 9.20 -3.01
CA ARG A 71 18.61 8.87 -4.42
C ARG A 71 17.60 7.83 -4.90
N GLU A 72 17.36 6.78 -4.12
CA GLU A 72 16.41 5.71 -4.47
C GLU A 72 14.96 6.21 -4.45
N MET A 73 14.55 6.98 -3.43
CA MET A 73 13.25 7.65 -3.40
C MET A 73 13.05 8.60 -4.57
N GLY A 74 14.10 9.37 -4.95
CA GLY A 74 14.05 10.31 -6.06
C GLY A 74 13.88 9.66 -7.44
N THR A 75 14.02 8.34 -7.56
CA THR A 75 13.71 7.61 -8.79
C THR A 75 12.21 7.35 -8.97
N VAL A 76 11.42 7.45 -7.90
CA VAL A 76 9.97 7.24 -7.94
C VAL A 76 9.29 8.59 -8.15
N GLU A 77 8.54 8.71 -9.25
CA GLU A 77 7.80 9.93 -9.57
C GLU A 77 6.68 10.19 -8.56
N LEU A 78 6.37 11.47 -8.31
CA LEU A 78 5.25 11.86 -7.46
C LEU A 78 3.93 11.48 -8.13
N LEU A 79 2.96 11.05 -7.32
CA LEU A 79 1.63 10.70 -7.82
C LEU A 79 0.87 11.96 -8.23
N THR A 80 0.13 11.87 -9.34
CA THR A 80 -0.91 12.84 -9.67
C THR A 80 -2.19 12.47 -8.93
N ARG A 81 -3.11 13.42 -8.75
CA ARG A 81 -4.44 13.14 -8.18
C ARG A 81 -5.16 11.98 -8.88
N GLU A 82 -5.05 11.89 -10.21
CA GLU A 82 -5.61 10.78 -10.99
C GLU A 82 -4.90 9.45 -10.70
N GLY A 83 -3.57 9.47 -10.54
CA GLY A 83 -2.78 8.31 -10.14
C GLY A 83 -3.13 7.80 -8.74
N GLU A 84 -3.36 8.71 -7.78
CA GLU A 84 -3.84 8.36 -6.43
C GLU A 84 -5.21 7.66 -6.48
N ILE A 85 -6.15 8.22 -7.25
CA ILE A 85 -7.48 7.63 -7.44
C ILE A 85 -7.38 6.25 -8.10
N ALA A 86 -6.52 6.09 -9.11
CA ALA A 86 -6.32 4.81 -9.79
C ALA A 86 -5.75 3.74 -8.83
N ILE A 87 -4.81 4.12 -7.97
CA ILE A 87 -4.26 3.22 -6.95
C ILE A 87 -5.33 2.84 -5.92
N ALA A 88 -6.13 3.81 -5.45
CA ALA A 88 -7.22 3.55 -4.52
C ALA A 88 -8.21 2.52 -5.08
N LYS A 89 -8.70 2.73 -6.32
CA LYS A 89 -9.58 1.78 -7.00
C LYS A 89 -8.97 0.40 -7.14
N ARG A 90 -7.69 0.31 -7.50
CA ARG A 90 -6.99 -0.97 -7.63
C ARG A 90 -6.88 -1.70 -6.28
N ILE A 91 -6.68 -0.97 -5.18
CA ILE A 91 -6.65 -1.54 -3.83
C ILE A 91 -8.04 -2.08 -3.46
N GLU A 92 -9.10 -1.30 -3.71
CA GLU A 92 -10.49 -1.69 -3.45
C GLU A 92 -10.91 -2.92 -4.28
N GLU A 93 -10.60 -2.95 -5.56
CA GLU A 93 -10.84 -4.10 -6.43
C GLU A 93 -10.09 -5.34 -5.92
N GLY A 94 -8.84 -5.19 -5.48
CA GLY A 94 -8.05 -6.26 -4.90
C GLY A 94 -8.67 -6.81 -3.60
N LEU A 95 -9.12 -5.93 -2.70
CA LEU A 95 -9.79 -6.31 -1.46
C LEU A 95 -11.13 -6.99 -1.73
N SER A 96 -11.91 -6.48 -2.69
CA SER A 96 -13.17 -7.09 -3.13
C SER A 96 -12.95 -8.50 -3.71
N GLN A 97 -11.92 -8.69 -4.53
CA GLN A 97 -11.55 -10.01 -5.06
C GLN A 97 -11.15 -10.99 -3.95
N VAL A 98 -10.41 -10.54 -2.94
CA VAL A 98 -10.07 -11.37 -1.77
C VAL A 98 -11.34 -11.77 -1.01
N GLN A 99 -12.25 -10.82 -0.73
CA GLN A 99 -13.51 -11.12 -0.05
C GLN A 99 -14.39 -12.09 -0.85
N ALA A 100 -14.52 -11.90 -2.15
CA ALA A 100 -15.25 -12.82 -3.03
C ALA A 100 -14.65 -14.24 -3.02
N ALA A 101 -13.32 -14.34 -3.07
CA ALA A 101 -12.63 -15.62 -2.99
C ALA A 101 -12.85 -16.32 -1.63
N LEU A 102 -12.81 -15.55 -0.53
CA LEU A 102 -13.10 -16.06 0.81
C LEU A 102 -14.56 -16.53 0.94
N GLY A 103 -15.53 -15.79 0.39
CA GLY A 103 -16.95 -16.12 0.45
C GLY A 103 -17.31 -17.40 -0.30
N VAL A 104 -16.61 -17.69 -1.41
CA VAL A 104 -16.79 -18.92 -2.19
C VAL A 104 -16.12 -20.13 -1.50
N PHE A 105 -15.21 -19.91 -0.55
CA PHE A 105 -14.52 -20.97 0.18
C PHE A 105 -15.34 -21.41 1.41
N PRO A 106 -15.91 -22.63 1.44
CA PRO A 106 -16.88 -23.02 2.48
C PRO A 106 -16.32 -23.03 3.90
N LEU A 107 -15.02 -23.27 4.07
CA LEU A 107 -14.37 -23.25 5.37
C LEU A 107 -14.34 -21.84 5.98
N SER A 108 -14.29 -20.77 5.15
CA SER A 108 -14.39 -19.40 5.64
C SER A 108 -15.72 -19.16 6.34
N THR A 109 -16.81 -19.60 5.72
CA THR A 109 -18.17 -19.52 6.27
C THR A 109 -18.30 -20.34 7.54
N GLU A 110 -17.73 -21.55 7.57
CA GLU A 110 -17.72 -22.40 8.77
C GLU A 110 -17.01 -21.73 9.96
N MET A 111 -15.83 -21.17 9.73
CA MET A 111 -15.07 -20.45 10.76
C MET A 111 -15.81 -19.21 11.25
N LEU A 112 -16.41 -18.44 10.35
CA LEU A 112 -17.20 -17.26 10.71
C LEU A 112 -18.40 -17.63 11.59
N LEU A 113 -19.13 -18.69 11.23
CA LEU A 113 -20.26 -19.19 12.03
C LEU A 113 -19.80 -19.72 13.39
N ALA A 114 -18.65 -20.42 13.44
CA ALA A 114 -18.08 -20.90 14.71
C ALA A 114 -17.70 -19.74 15.63
N ASP A 115 -17.12 -18.66 15.08
CA ASP A 115 -16.82 -17.44 15.81
C ASP A 115 -18.08 -16.75 16.33
N TYR A 116 -19.15 -16.74 15.53
CA TYR A 116 -20.44 -16.20 15.96
C TYR A 116 -21.09 -17.02 17.08
N GLU A 117 -21.00 -18.35 17.05
CA GLU A 117 -21.42 -19.18 18.18
C GLU A 117 -20.57 -18.91 19.44
N ALA A 118 -19.25 -18.73 19.30
CA ALA A 118 -18.39 -18.34 20.41
C ALA A 118 -18.78 -16.96 20.99
N HIS A 119 -19.27 -16.03 20.17
CA HIS A 119 -19.84 -14.78 20.64
C HIS A 119 -21.14 -14.97 21.44
N LYS A 120 -22.07 -15.82 20.97
CA LYS A 120 -23.29 -16.15 21.73
C LYS A 120 -22.98 -16.78 23.09
N GLU A 121 -21.88 -17.53 23.18
CA GLU A 121 -21.38 -18.11 24.44
C GLU A 121 -20.63 -17.08 25.33
N GLY A 122 -20.47 -15.84 24.88
CA GLY A 122 -19.77 -14.77 25.60
C GLY A 122 -18.24 -14.86 25.56
N LYS A 123 -17.66 -15.69 24.67
CA LYS A 123 -16.20 -15.89 24.54
C LYS A 123 -15.54 -14.90 23.57
N LYS A 124 -16.32 -14.31 22.66
CA LYS A 124 -15.87 -13.30 21.68
C LYS A 124 -16.80 -12.10 21.69
N ARG A 125 -16.28 -10.92 21.36
CA ARG A 125 -17.10 -9.72 21.15
C ARG A 125 -17.60 -9.66 19.71
N LEU A 126 -18.76 -9.07 19.49
CA LEU A 126 -19.35 -8.95 18.15
C LEU A 126 -18.44 -8.19 17.17
N ALA A 127 -17.77 -7.13 17.66
CA ALA A 127 -16.80 -6.33 16.90
C ALA A 127 -15.56 -7.13 16.43
N GLU A 128 -15.28 -8.30 17.01
CA GLU A 128 -14.21 -9.19 16.56
C GLU A 128 -14.66 -10.09 15.38
N ILE A 129 -15.95 -10.02 15.01
CA ILE A 129 -16.58 -10.87 14.00
C ILE A 129 -17.11 -10.02 12.84
N VAL A 130 -17.88 -8.97 13.14
CA VAL A 130 -18.48 -8.08 12.14
C VAL A 130 -18.36 -6.64 12.63
N VAL A 131 -17.84 -5.76 11.77
CA VAL A 131 -17.69 -4.31 12.02
C VAL A 131 -18.82 -3.51 11.36
N GLY A 132 -19.46 -4.06 10.33
CA GLY A 132 -20.49 -3.39 9.56
C GLY A 132 -21.00 -4.23 8.39
N PHE A 133 -21.69 -3.57 7.47
CA PHE A 133 -22.27 -4.20 6.27
C PHE A 133 -21.85 -3.41 5.03
N ASN A 134 -21.24 -4.08 4.06
CA ASN A 134 -20.69 -3.45 2.85
C ASN A 134 -21.79 -2.95 1.91
N ASP A 135 -22.90 -3.70 1.80
CA ASP A 135 -24.06 -3.34 0.98
C ASP A 135 -24.73 -2.04 1.43
N LEU A 136 -24.84 -1.81 2.74
CA LEU A 136 -25.38 -0.55 3.27
C LEU A 136 -24.46 0.65 3.00
N ILE A 137 -23.14 0.42 2.95
CA ILE A 137 -22.15 1.45 2.61
C ILE A 137 -22.26 1.78 1.11
N GLU A 138 -22.30 0.76 0.26
CA GLU A 138 -22.46 0.93 -1.19
C GLU A 138 -23.77 1.65 -1.54
N GLU A 139 -24.88 1.34 -0.85
CA GLU A 139 -26.16 2.04 -1.03
C GLU A 139 -26.08 3.52 -0.61
N ALA A 140 -25.39 3.82 0.49
CA ALA A 140 -25.20 5.20 0.95
C ALA A 140 -24.33 6.01 -0.02
N ASP A 141 -23.23 5.44 -0.50
CA ASP A 141 -22.34 6.07 -1.47
C ASP A 141 -23.06 6.29 -2.82
N ALA A 142 -23.85 5.32 -3.28
CA ALA A 142 -24.65 5.45 -4.48
C ALA A 142 -25.72 6.54 -4.35
N ALA A 143 -26.38 6.65 -3.19
CA ALA A 143 -27.34 7.70 -2.91
C ALA A 143 -26.69 9.09 -2.85
N ALA A 144 -25.52 9.21 -2.22
CA ALA A 144 -24.74 10.46 -2.19
C ALA A 144 -24.27 10.87 -3.59
N ALA A 145 -23.79 9.92 -4.40
CA ALA A 145 -23.41 10.17 -5.79
C ALA A 145 -24.62 10.58 -6.64
N ALA A 146 -25.79 9.97 -6.44
CA ALA A 146 -27.02 10.36 -7.12
C ALA A 146 -27.48 11.78 -6.74
N LEU A 147 -27.37 12.14 -5.45
CA LEU A 147 -27.68 13.48 -4.97
C LEU A 147 -26.71 14.54 -5.52
N ALA A 148 -25.41 14.22 -5.58
CA ALA A 148 -24.40 15.08 -6.20
C ALA A 148 -24.61 15.25 -7.71
N ALA A 149 -25.08 14.19 -8.39
CA ALA A 149 -25.42 14.22 -9.81
C ALA A 149 -26.74 14.95 -10.11
N ALA A 150 -27.66 15.05 -9.14
CA ALA A 150 -28.93 15.75 -9.29
C ALA A 150 -28.79 17.29 -9.28
N GLY A 151 -27.59 17.82 -8.98
CA GLY A 151 -27.32 19.26 -8.91
C GLY A 151 -28.00 19.95 -7.72
N PRO A 152 -27.60 21.19 -7.36
CA PRO A 152 -28.29 21.92 -6.31
C PRO A 152 -29.72 22.19 -6.77
N VAL A 153 -30.70 21.71 -6.02
CA VAL A 153 -32.05 22.26 -6.12
C VAL A 153 -31.91 23.70 -5.67
N ALA A 154 -32.20 24.66 -6.55
CA ALA A 154 -32.20 26.08 -6.22
C ALA A 154 -33.20 26.29 -5.07
N VAL A 155 -32.68 26.37 -3.85
CA VAL A 155 -33.40 26.95 -2.72
C VAL A 155 -33.26 28.45 -2.91
N ASP A 156 -34.41 29.07 -3.16
CA ASP A 156 -34.61 30.51 -3.33
C ASP A 156 -33.93 31.27 -2.17
N GLU A 157 -32.87 32.01 -2.49
CA GLU A 157 -32.20 32.93 -1.58
C GLU A 157 -33.05 34.20 -1.45
N ASP A 158 -33.97 34.25 -0.48
CA ASP A 158 -34.42 35.54 0.09
C ASP A 158 -35.13 35.34 1.44
N ALA A 159 -34.36 35.42 2.53
CA ALA A 159 -34.73 36.07 3.79
C ALA A 159 -33.55 36.02 4.79
N VAL A 160 -32.85 37.15 4.87
CA VAL A 160 -31.93 37.58 5.93
C VAL A 160 -32.51 37.41 7.34
N ASP A 161 -31.69 37.03 8.31
CA ASP A 161 -31.38 37.93 9.43
C ASP A 161 -30.05 37.56 10.12
N GLU A 162 -29.27 38.58 10.40
CA GLU A 162 -28.00 38.55 11.13
C GLU A 162 -28.30 38.47 12.63
N ASP A 163 -27.58 37.65 13.39
CA ASP A 163 -27.23 37.96 14.77
C ASP A 163 -25.90 37.24 15.11
N ASP A 164 -24.88 38.07 15.25
CA ASP A 164 -23.53 37.80 15.73
C ASP A 164 -23.53 38.00 17.25
N ASP A 165 -23.08 37.00 18.02
CA ASP A 165 -22.63 37.22 19.40
C ASP A 165 -21.65 36.10 19.83
N GLU A 166 -20.56 36.57 20.44
CA GLU A 166 -19.27 35.93 20.71
C GLU A 166 -19.26 34.86 21.83
N ASP A 167 -18.15 34.11 21.82
CA ASP A 167 -17.40 33.55 22.96
C ASP A 167 -17.88 32.29 23.71
N GLY A 168 -17.25 31.17 23.35
CA GLY A 168 -16.33 30.39 24.20
C GLY A 168 -16.73 29.98 25.62
N ASP A 169 -16.94 28.68 25.82
CA ASP A 169 -16.22 27.93 26.86
C ASP A 169 -16.18 26.43 26.54
N ASP A 170 -15.04 25.82 26.85
CA ASP A 170 -14.79 24.38 26.84
C ASP A 170 -15.79 23.68 27.75
N ASP A 171 -16.57 22.74 27.22
CA ASP A 171 -16.93 21.58 28.02
C ASP A 171 -16.74 20.31 27.20
N ALA A 172 -15.79 19.52 27.67
CA ALA A 172 -15.44 18.22 27.17
C ALA A 172 -16.66 17.31 27.33
N ALA A 173 -17.51 17.30 26.31
CA ALA A 173 -18.46 16.23 26.11
C ALA A 173 -17.66 14.97 25.73
N GLU A 174 -17.26 14.22 26.75
CA GLU A 174 -17.19 12.77 26.66
C GLU A 174 -18.56 12.28 26.15
N GLU A 175 -18.74 12.32 24.82
CA GLU A 175 -19.76 11.50 24.18
C GLU A 175 -19.33 10.06 24.43
N GLU A 176 -19.89 9.50 25.50
CA GLU A 176 -20.18 8.07 25.67
C GLU A 176 -20.43 7.46 24.29
N ALA A 177 -19.38 6.84 23.75
CA ALA A 177 -19.44 6.11 22.51
C ALA A 177 -20.45 4.98 22.69
N GLY A 178 -21.71 5.27 22.32
CA GLY A 178 -22.76 4.28 22.14
C GLY A 178 -22.24 3.12 21.28
N PRO A 179 -22.86 1.93 21.36
CA PRO A 179 -22.24 0.67 21.01
C PRO A 179 -21.61 0.74 19.60
N THR A 180 -20.30 0.89 19.56
CA THR A 180 -19.50 0.98 18.31
C THR A 180 -19.45 -0.40 17.67
N GLY A 181 -20.57 -0.82 17.10
CA GLY A 181 -20.74 -2.10 16.44
C GLY A 181 -22.03 -2.12 15.61
N PRO A 182 -22.09 -2.98 14.58
CA PRO A 182 -23.30 -3.15 13.78
C PRO A 182 -24.48 -3.58 14.66
N ASP A 183 -25.71 -3.23 14.24
CA ASP A 183 -26.94 -3.62 14.94
C ASP A 183 -26.93 -5.15 15.21
N PRO A 184 -26.92 -5.59 16.49
CA PRO A 184 -26.87 -7.00 16.83
C PRO A 184 -28.02 -7.82 16.25
N VAL A 185 -29.19 -7.23 16.06
CA VAL A 185 -30.37 -7.92 15.49
C VAL A 185 -30.16 -8.20 14.00
N GLU A 186 -29.64 -7.23 13.27
CA GLU A 186 -29.32 -7.38 11.85
C GLU A 186 -28.18 -8.40 11.66
N VAL A 187 -27.13 -8.34 12.48
CA VAL A 187 -26.06 -9.36 12.46
C VAL A 187 -26.64 -10.75 12.72
N ALA A 188 -27.50 -10.90 13.72
CA ALA A 188 -28.12 -12.19 14.02
C ALA A 188 -28.93 -12.74 12.84
N THR A 189 -29.71 -11.88 12.18
CA THR A 189 -30.52 -12.24 11.01
C THR A 189 -29.64 -12.70 9.85
N ARG A 190 -28.58 -11.95 9.53
CA ARG A 190 -27.65 -12.33 8.45
C ARG A 190 -26.86 -13.60 8.77
N MET A 191 -26.45 -13.78 10.03
CA MET A 191 -25.77 -15.00 10.48
C MET A 191 -26.69 -16.22 10.43
N GLU A 192 -27.98 -16.07 10.76
CA GLU A 192 -28.97 -17.14 10.61
C GLU A 192 -29.17 -17.51 9.15
N ASN A 193 -29.32 -16.52 8.27
CA ASN A 193 -29.42 -16.75 6.82
C ASN A 193 -28.18 -17.46 6.27
N LEU A 194 -26.98 -17.03 6.68
CA LEU A 194 -25.72 -17.66 6.30
C LEU A 194 -25.62 -19.10 6.82
N ALA A 195 -26.03 -19.37 8.07
CA ALA A 195 -26.06 -20.70 8.65
C ALA A 195 -27.02 -21.63 7.89
N ASN A 196 -28.18 -21.12 7.48
CA ASN A 196 -29.17 -21.84 6.69
C ASN A 196 -28.62 -22.22 5.31
N GLU A 197 -27.98 -21.29 4.59
CA GLU A 197 -27.33 -21.58 3.31
C GLU A 197 -26.16 -22.56 3.47
N TYR A 198 -25.35 -22.41 4.51
CA TYR A 198 -24.26 -23.35 4.79
C TYR A 198 -24.77 -24.77 5.10
N ALA A 199 -25.89 -24.89 5.82
CA ALA A 199 -26.54 -26.19 6.06
C ALA A 199 -27.10 -26.80 4.75
N LYS A 200 -27.67 -25.99 3.85
CA LYS A 200 -28.11 -26.44 2.52
C LYS A 200 -26.92 -26.90 1.68
N PHE A 201 -25.84 -26.12 1.64
CA PHE A 201 -24.60 -26.48 0.96
C PHE A 201 -24.08 -27.84 1.43
N LYS A 202 -23.95 -28.07 2.75
CA LYS A 202 -23.47 -29.36 3.30
C LYS A 202 -24.33 -30.54 2.83
N LYS A 203 -25.65 -30.39 2.77
CA LYS A 203 -26.57 -31.44 2.31
C LYS A 203 -26.43 -31.72 0.81
N ILE A 204 -26.27 -30.68 -0.02
CA ILE A 204 -26.13 -30.82 -1.48
C ILE A 204 -24.74 -31.39 -1.81
N TYR A 205 -23.69 -30.90 -1.13
CA TYR A 205 -22.32 -31.36 -1.29
C TYR A 205 -22.19 -32.85 -0.99
N ALA A 206 -22.77 -33.32 0.13
CA ALA A 206 -22.75 -34.73 0.51
C ALA A 206 -23.42 -35.66 -0.50
N LYS A 207 -24.39 -35.17 -1.29
CA LYS A 207 -25.11 -35.96 -2.29
C LYS A 207 -24.46 -35.97 -3.66
N ASN A 208 -23.89 -34.83 -4.08
CA ASN A 208 -23.53 -34.61 -5.49
C ASN A 208 -22.02 -34.39 -5.72
N GLY A 209 -21.23 -34.16 -4.68
CA GLY A 209 -19.80 -33.85 -4.80
C GLY A 209 -19.51 -32.42 -5.25
N ALA A 210 -18.23 -32.04 -5.23
CA ALA A 210 -17.78 -30.64 -5.35
C ALA A 210 -18.12 -29.95 -6.68
N GLU A 211 -18.05 -30.68 -7.81
CA GLU A 211 -18.16 -30.11 -9.15
C GLU A 211 -19.60 -29.97 -9.67
N HIS A 212 -20.58 -30.47 -8.90
CA HIS A 212 -21.96 -30.45 -9.35
C HIS A 212 -22.52 -29.02 -9.38
N LYS A 213 -23.26 -28.66 -10.45
CA LYS A 213 -23.80 -27.30 -10.65
C LYS A 213 -24.60 -26.75 -9.44
N LEU A 214 -25.36 -27.62 -8.76
CA LEU A 214 -26.11 -27.23 -7.55
C LEU A 214 -25.19 -26.87 -6.38
N VAL A 215 -24.01 -27.49 -6.28
CA VAL A 215 -23.03 -27.18 -5.23
C VAL A 215 -22.34 -25.88 -5.53
N VAL A 216 -21.97 -25.64 -6.80
CA VAL A 216 -21.42 -24.35 -7.24
C VAL A 216 -22.40 -23.22 -6.94
N LYS A 217 -23.67 -23.38 -7.32
CA LYS A 217 -24.71 -22.40 -7.01
C LYS A 217 -24.88 -22.17 -5.51
N ALA A 218 -24.91 -23.23 -4.70
CA ALA A 218 -25.00 -23.08 -3.25
C ALA A 218 -23.78 -22.34 -2.65
N ARG A 219 -22.59 -22.46 -3.25
CA ARG A 219 -21.41 -21.68 -2.86
C ARG A 219 -21.55 -20.21 -3.25
N GLU A 220 -22.09 -19.91 -4.42
CA GLU A 220 -22.38 -18.55 -4.86
C GLU A 220 -23.43 -17.88 -3.96
N ASP A 221 -24.51 -18.59 -3.62
CA ASP A 221 -25.57 -18.09 -2.75
C ASP A 221 -25.03 -17.79 -1.32
N MET A 222 -24.15 -18.65 -0.78
CA MET A 222 -23.44 -18.37 0.48
C MET A 222 -22.49 -17.19 0.36
N ALA A 223 -21.71 -17.13 -0.74
CA ALA A 223 -20.73 -16.07 -0.97
C ALA A 223 -21.40 -14.70 -1.05
N ALA A 224 -22.57 -14.61 -1.68
CA ALA A 224 -23.34 -13.37 -1.79
C ALA A 224 -23.69 -12.79 -0.41
N ILE A 225 -24.10 -13.63 0.54
CA ILE A 225 -24.36 -13.19 1.92
C ILE A 225 -23.04 -12.82 2.61
N PHE A 226 -22.01 -13.65 2.45
CA PHE A 226 -20.71 -13.44 3.09
C PHE A 226 -20.07 -12.10 2.69
N THR A 227 -20.11 -11.72 1.41
CA THR A 227 -19.52 -10.46 0.92
C THR A 227 -20.24 -9.22 1.43
N THR A 228 -21.50 -9.34 1.85
CA THR A 228 -22.21 -8.22 2.49
C THR A 228 -21.66 -7.89 3.89
N LEU A 229 -20.96 -8.82 4.54
CA LEU A 229 -20.44 -8.63 5.89
C LEU A 229 -19.08 -7.92 5.84
N LYS A 230 -18.95 -6.79 6.55
CA LYS A 230 -17.68 -6.12 6.74
C LYS A 230 -16.92 -6.78 7.90
N LEU A 231 -15.96 -7.63 7.55
CA LEU A 231 -15.14 -8.35 8.51
C LEU A 231 -14.00 -7.47 9.06
N PRO A 232 -13.60 -7.64 10.32
CA PRO A 232 -12.37 -7.05 10.84
C PRO A 232 -11.13 -7.58 10.11
N LEU A 233 -10.07 -6.77 10.04
CA LEU A 233 -8.79 -7.18 9.43
C LEU A 233 -8.19 -8.44 10.09
N PRO A 234 -8.13 -8.57 11.44
CA PRO A 234 -7.56 -9.77 12.06
C PRO A 234 -8.29 -11.06 11.69
N LEU A 235 -9.62 -11.00 11.56
CA LEU A 235 -10.42 -12.14 11.13
C LEU A 235 -10.15 -12.46 9.65
N THR A 236 -10.11 -11.43 8.79
CA THR A 236 -9.80 -11.59 7.37
C THR A 236 -8.44 -12.26 7.17
N ASP A 237 -7.40 -11.82 7.88
CA ASP A 237 -6.06 -12.39 7.81
C ASP A 237 -6.02 -13.86 8.28
N ALA A 238 -6.78 -14.21 9.31
CA ALA A 238 -6.92 -15.58 9.79
C ALA A 238 -7.57 -16.48 8.72
N LEU A 239 -8.63 -16.01 8.06
CA LEU A 239 -9.29 -16.73 6.97
C LEU A 239 -8.36 -16.92 5.76
N VAL A 240 -7.63 -15.87 5.36
CA VAL A 240 -6.65 -15.94 4.26
C VAL A 240 -5.54 -16.92 4.60
N THR A 241 -5.04 -16.93 5.84
CA THR A 241 -4.00 -17.85 6.29
C THR A 241 -4.47 -19.30 6.20
N GLN A 242 -5.70 -19.58 6.63
CA GLN A 242 -6.31 -20.91 6.51
C GLN A 242 -6.48 -21.35 5.05
N LEU A 243 -6.98 -20.47 4.19
CA LEU A 243 -7.10 -20.75 2.76
C LEU A 243 -5.73 -21.08 2.13
N ARG A 244 -4.70 -20.27 2.43
CA ARG A 244 -3.32 -20.54 1.97
C ARG A 244 -2.80 -21.87 2.48
N GLY A 245 -3.06 -22.22 3.74
CA GLY A 245 -2.69 -23.50 4.33
C GLY A 245 -3.30 -24.69 3.59
N VAL A 246 -4.60 -24.62 3.29
CA VAL A 246 -5.30 -25.66 2.52
C VAL A 246 -4.76 -25.75 1.09
N VAL A 247 -4.53 -24.63 0.42
CA VAL A 247 -3.97 -24.62 -0.95
C VAL A 247 -2.57 -25.22 -0.97
N ASN A 248 -1.71 -24.88 0.00
CA ASN A 248 -0.36 -25.43 0.07
C ASN A 248 -0.38 -26.94 0.33
N GLY A 249 -1.27 -27.42 1.21
CA GLY A 249 -1.41 -28.86 1.47
C GLY A 249 -1.96 -29.69 0.30
N ILE A 250 -2.50 -29.07 -0.75
CA ILE A 250 -2.90 -29.74 -2.00
C ILE A 250 -1.75 -29.77 -3.03
N LYS A 251 -0.82 -28.81 -2.93
CA LYS A 251 0.32 -28.70 -3.85
C LYS A 251 1.45 -29.68 -3.55
N ASP A 252 1.54 -30.13 -2.29
CA ASP A 252 2.43 -31.19 -1.83
C ASP A 252 1.85 -32.59 -2.11
#